data_AF-A0A4R8EQ84-F1
#
_entry.id   AF-A0A4R8EQ84-F1
#
_cell.length_a   1.000
_cell.length_b   1.000
_cell.length_c   1.000
_cell.angle_alpha   90.00
_cell.angle_beta   90.00
_cell.angle_gamma   90.00
#
_symmetry.space_group_name_H-M   'P 1'
#
loop_
_entity.id
_entity.type
_entity.pdbx_description
1 polymer ?
#
loop_
_entity_poly.entity_id
_entity_poly.type
_entity_poly.pdbx_seq_one_letter_code
_entity_poly.pdbx_strand_id
1 'polypeptide(L)'
;MKRMYHYATVSKALDQLNEKGFTCDFNRNADMIKKNPEKFEIVHVYRYEGESDPADEAVVYGIKSTNGKKGVYVAGFSADSDQETAKFLFDLSIRGR
;
A
#
# COMPACT_ATOMS: atom_id res chain seq x y z
N MET A 1 -6.01 11.37 21.61
CA MET A 1 -5.01 10.33 21.29
C MET A 1 -4.29 10.75 20.02
N LYS A 2 -2.99 11.05 20.12
CA LYS A 2 -2.14 11.56 19.04
C LYS A 2 -1.90 10.46 18.01
N ARG A 3 -2.25 10.70 16.74
CA ARG A 3 -1.78 9.89 15.60
C ARG A 3 -0.32 10.23 15.33
N MET A 4 0.59 9.73 16.16
CA MET A 4 2.04 9.79 15.89
C MET A 4 2.39 8.62 14.98
N TYR A 5 2.29 8.82 13.67
CA TYR A 5 2.76 7.83 12.70
C TYR A 5 4.22 8.14 12.35
N HIS A 6 5.12 7.89 13.30
CA HIS A 6 6.55 7.73 13.02
C HIS A 6 6.81 6.22 12.98
N TYR A 7 6.39 5.58 11.89
CA TYR A 7 6.77 4.20 11.67
C TYR A 7 8.19 4.23 11.11
N ALA A 8 9.11 3.57 11.82
CA ALA A 8 10.53 3.63 11.55
C ALA A 8 10.91 3.18 10.13
N THR A 9 10.18 2.23 9.52
CA THR A 9 10.50 1.69 8.19
C THR A 9 9.27 1.05 7.53
N VAL A 10 9.32 0.92 6.19
CA VAL A 10 8.37 0.13 5.39
C VAL A 10 8.15 -1.26 5.99
N SER A 11 9.23 -1.92 6.44
CA SER A 11 9.19 -3.25 7.05
C SER A 11 8.26 -3.32 8.26
N LYS A 12 8.20 -2.29 9.11
CA LYS A 12 7.26 -2.25 10.26
C LYS A 12 5.80 -2.09 9.83
N ALA A 13 5.53 -1.39 8.72
CA ALA A 13 4.17 -1.34 8.17
C ALA A 13 3.74 -2.72 7.69
N LEU A 14 4.62 -3.39 6.95
CA LEU A 14 4.38 -4.71 6.41
C LEU A 14 4.13 -5.71 7.53
N ASP A 15 4.93 -5.67 8.59
CA ASP A 15 4.77 -6.54 9.77
C ASP A 15 3.40 -6.34 10.44
N GLN A 16 3.01 -5.10 10.76
CA GLN A 16 1.69 -4.83 11.35
C GLN A 16 0.53 -5.18 10.41
N LEU A 17 0.69 -4.95 9.11
CA LEU A 17 -0.31 -5.36 8.13
C LEU A 17 -0.40 -6.89 8.09
N ASN A 18 0.72 -7.60 8.18
CA ASN A 18 0.75 -9.05 8.29
C ASN A 18 0.01 -9.53 9.55
N GLU A 19 0.25 -8.91 10.71
CA GLU A 19 -0.48 -9.20 11.97
C GLU A 19 -1.99 -8.95 11.85
N LYS A 20 -2.41 -7.96 11.05
CA LYS A 20 -3.82 -7.68 10.74
C LYS A 20 -4.43 -8.65 9.71
N GLY A 21 -3.65 -9.59 9.20
CA GLY A 21 -4.03 -10.60 8.23
C GLY A 21 -3.86 -10.17 6.76
N PHE A 22 -3.10 -9.12 6.48
CA PHE A 22 -2.71 -8.73 5.12
C PHE A 22 -1.45 -9.50 4.71
N THR A 23 -1.61 -10.78 4.40
CA THR A 23 -0.51 -11.69 4.08
C THR A 23 -0.21 -11.79 2.59
N CYS A 24 -1.02 -11.16 1.73
CA CYS A 24 -0.87 -11.25 0.28
C CYS A 24 0.00 -10.12 -0.28
N ASP A 25 1.04 -10.45 -1.03
CA ASP A 25 1.86 -9.45 -1.73
C ASP A 25 1.23 -9.05 -3.07
N PHE A 26 0.62 -7.87 -3.10
CA PHE A 26 0.04 -7.31 -4.33
C PHE A 26 1.07 -6.64 -5.22
N ASN A 27 2.26 -6.31 -4.73
CA ASN A 27 3.32 -5.73 -5.55
C ASN A 27 3.68 -6.68 -6.74
N ARG A 28 3.66 -8.00 -6.52
CA ARG A 28 3.81 -9.02 -7.58
C ARG A 28 2.53 -9.36 -8.36
N ASN A 29 1.37 -8.95 -7.86
CA ASN A 29 0.06 -9.29 -8.41
C ASN A 29 -0.75 -8.02 -8.74
N ALA A 30 -0.06 -6.95 -9.14
CA ALA A 30 -0.64 -5.65 -9.44
C ALA A 30 -1.73 -5.73 -10.52
N ASP A 31 -1.53 -6.59 -11.51
CA ASP A 31 -2.50 -6.90 -12.56
C ASP A 31 -3.86 -7.34 -12.04
N MET A 32 -3.92 -8.06 -10.90
CA MET A 32 -5.21 -8.47 -10.35
C MET A 32 -6.04 -7.27 -9.92
N ILE A 33 -5.39 -6.25 -9.37
CA ILE A 33 -6.02 -5.01 -8.93
C ILE A 33 -6.48 -4.22 -10.16
N LYS A 34 -5.61 -4.05 -11.17
CA LYS A 34 -5.95 -3.40 -12.44
C LYS A 34 -7.12 -4.09 -13.14
N LYS A 35 -7.19 -5.43 -13.09
CA LYS A 35 -8.26 -6.22 -13.74
C LYS A 35 -9.61 -6.14 -13.02
N ASN A 36 -9.64 -6.01 -11.69
CA ASN A 36 -10.88 -6.02 -10.91
C ASN A 36 -10.89 -4.95 -9.81
N PRO A 37 -10.73 -3.66 -10.15
CA PRO A 37 -10.50 -2.61 -9.17
C PRO A 37 -11.67 -2.42 -8.21
N GLU A 38 -12.89 -2.63 -8.69
CA GLU A 38 -14.13 -2.63 -7.91
C GLU A 38 -14.20 -3.69 -6.81
N LYS A 39 -13.40 -4.76 -6.91
CA LYS A 39 -13.33 -5.83 -5.91
C LYS A 39 -12.27 -5.58 -4.85
N PHE A 40 -11.53 -4.49 -4.95
CA PHE A 40 -10.49 -4.09 -4.00
C PHE A 40 -10.83 -2.74 -3.38
N GLU A 41 -10.45 -2.58 -2.13
CA GLU A 41 -10.68 -1.38 -1.34
C GLU A 41 -9.40 -1.07 -0.56
N ILE A 42 -8.99 0.20 -0.59
CA ILE A 42 -7.85 0.66 0.19
C ILE A 42 -8.34 0.97 1.61
N VAL A 43 -7.91 0.14 2.56
CA VAL A 43 -8.32 0.28 3.96
C VAL A 43 -7.23 0.92 4.82
N HIS A 44 -5.96 0.82 4.38
CA HIS A 44 -4.82 1.44 5.06
C HIS A 44 -3.88 2.08 4.04
N VAL A 45 -3.35 3.26 4.37
CA VAL A 45 -2.30 3.94 3.60
C VAL A 45 -1.27 4.44 4.58
N TYR A 46 -0.01 4.06 4.36
CA TYR A 46 1.13 4.47 5.17
C TYR A 46 2.17 5.10 4.24
N ARG A 47 2.38 6.41 4.35
CA ARG A 47 3.46 7.11 3.64
C ARG A 47 4.71 7.11 4.53
N TYR A 48 5.84 6.85 3.91
CA TYR A 48 7.17 6.85 4.50
C TYR A 48 8.04 7.80 3.69
N GLU A 49 8.76 8.64 4.41
CA GLU A 49 9.87 9.42 3.89
C GLU A 49 11.14 8.68 4.34
N GLY A 50 12.00 8.30 3.40
CA GLY A 50 13.22 7.56 3.70
C GLY A 50 14.10 8.34 4.68
N GLU A 51 14.72 7.62 5.63
CA GLU A 51 15.62 8.24 6.61
C GLU A 51 16.88 8.84 5.97
N SER A 52 17.26 8.37 4.77
CA SER A 52 18.48 8.78 4.06
C SER A 52 18.25 9.85 3.01
N ASP A 53 17.13 9.82 2.29
CA ASP A 53 16.82 10.78 1.23
C ASP A 53 15.33 11.14 1.27
N PRO A 54 14.97 12.44 1.29
CA PRO A 54 13.59 12.86 1.14
C PRO A 54 13.02 12.53 -0.25
N ALA A 55 13.88 12.11 -1.19
CA ALA A 55 13.49 11.58 -2.48
C ALA A 55 13.13 10.08 -2.44
N ASP A 56 13.55 9.35 -1.40
CA ASP A 56 13.22 7.94 -1.21
C ASP A 56 11.89 7.83 -0.46
N GLU A 57 10.83 8.28 -1.11
CA GLU A 57 9.48 8.17 -0.58
C GLU A 57 8.88 6.81 -0.94
N ALA A 58 8.29 6.14 0.05
CA ALA A 58 7.58 4.89 -0.15
C ALA A 58 6.18 4.97 0.46
N VAL A 59 5.17 4.44 -0.23
CA VAL A 59 3.80 4.38 0.25
C VAL A 59 3.34 2.94 0.32
N VAL A 60 2.99 2.46 1.51
CA VAL A 60 2.42 1.13 1.73
C VAL A 60 0.91 1.23 1.79
N TYR A 61 0.24 0.61 0.81
CA TYR A 61 -1.20 0.47 0.72
C TYR A 61 -1.61 -0.90 1.28
N GLY A 62 -2.48 -0.90 2.27
CA GLY A 62 -3.20 -2.08 2.73
C GLY A 62 -4.50 -2.22 1.94
N ILE A 63 -4.56 -3.25 1.11
CA ILE A 63 -5.63 -3.53 0.17
C ILE A 63 -6.47 -4.68 0.72
N LYS A 64 -7.78 -4.49 0.74
CA LYS A 64 -8.75 -5.51 1.13
C LYS A 64 -9.68 -5.79 -0.05
N SER A 65 -9.85 -7.05 -0.38
CA SER A 65 -10.81 -7.49 -1.37
C SER A 65 -12.15 -7.80 -0.73
N THR A 66 -13.23 -7.61 -1.49
CA THR A 66 -14.59 -8.02 -1.11
C THR A 66 -14.70 -9.53 -0.84
N ASN A 67 -13.85 -10.34 -1.48
CA ASN A 67 -13.73 -11.78 -1.22
C ASN A 67 -13.01 -12.13 0.10
N GLY A 68 -12.63 -11.14 0.92
CA GLY A 68 -11.93 -11.34 2.19
C GLY A 68 -10.41 -11.50 2.06
N LYS A 69 -9.86 -11.52 0.84
CA LYS A 69 -8.41 -11.47 0.64
C LYS A 69 -7.86 -10.12 1.08
N LYS A 70 -6.77 -10.11 1.82
CA LYS A 70 -6.11 -8.91 2.31
C LYS A 70 -4.64 -8.98 1.94
N GLY A 71 -4.09 -7.86 1.52
CA GLY A 71 -2.70 -7.80 1.10
C GLY A 71 -2.12 -6.40 1.07
N VAL A 72 -0.85 -6.33 0.76
CA VAL A 72 -0.07 -5.11 0.83
C VAL A 72 0.54 -4.78 -0.52
N TYR A 73 0.57 -3.49 -0.84
CA TYR A 73 1.26 -2.97 -2.00
C TYR A 73 2.18 -1.84 -1.56
N VAL A 74 3.47 -1.98 -1.84
CA VAL A 74 4.45 -0.93 -1.59
C VAL A 74 4.69 -0.20 -2.91
N ALA A 75 4.43 1.10 -2.93
CA ALA A 75 4.79 1.99 -4.03
C ALA A 75 6.06 2.74 -3.62
N GLY A 76 7.22 2.36 -4.18
CA GLY A 76 8.45 3.14 -4.04
C GLY A 76 8.58 4.15 -5.18
N PHE A 77 9.36 5.22 -4.96
CA PHE A 77 9.74 6.16 -6.03
C PHE A 77 10.82 5.62 -6.97
N SER A 78 11.36 4.43 -6.70
CA SER A 78 12.37 3.76 -7.53
C SER A 78 11.75 3.31 -8.87
N ALA A 79 12.51 3.45 -9.97
CA ALA A 79 12.07 3.23 -11.36
C ALA A 79 11.46 1.83 -11.67
N ASP A 80 11.62 0.86 -10.78
CA ASP A 80 11.08 -0.51 -10.89
C ASP A 80 9.64 -0.64 -10.35
N SER A 81 9.15 0.36 -9.61
CA SER A 81 7.78 0.34 -9.12
C SER A 81 6.83 0.69 -10.27
N ASP A 82 5.80 -0.13 -10.44
CA ASP A 82 4.73 0.07 -11.42
C ASP A 82 3.92 1.33 -11.04
N GLN A 83 4.43 2.49 -11.47
CA GLN A 83 3.92 3.82 -11.12
C GLN A 83 2.44 3.97 -11.51
N GLU A 84 2.02 3.29 -12.58
CA GLU A 84 0.63 3.23 -13.01
C GLU A 84 -0.25 2.56 -11.95
N THR A 85 0.18 1.42 -11.41
CA THR A 85 -0.55 0.74 -10.32
C THR A 85 -0.61 1.63 -9.07
N ALA A 86 0.50 2.25 -8.68
CA ALA A 86 0.55 3.12 -7.52
C ALA A 86 -0.43 4.31 -7.66
N LYS A 87 -0.44 4.96 -8.83
CA LYS A 87 -1.37 6.06 -9.12
C LYS A 87 -2.82 5.60 -9.14
N PHE A 88 -3.09 4.40 -9.66
CA PHE A 88 -4.41 3.81 -9.67
C PHE A 88 -4.92 3.51 -8.24
N LEU A 89 -4.07 2.94 -7.40
CA LEU A 89 -4.37 2.70 -5.97
C LEU A 89 -4.62 4.00 -5.21
N PHE A 90 -3.86 5.05 -5.53
CA PHE A 90 -4.06 6.37 -4.96
C PHE A 90 -5.43 6.96 -5.34
N ASP A 91 -5.82 6.89 -6.61
CA ASP A 91 -7.15 7.29 -7.07
C ASP A 91 -8.26 6.51 -6.35
N LEU A 92 -8.09 5.19 -6.22
CA LEU A 92 -9.02 4.31 -5.50
C LEU A 92 -9.17 4.73 -4.03
N SER A 93 -8.05 5.07 -3.37
CA SER A 93 -8.05 5.53 -1.99
C SER A 93 -8.78 6.87 -1.78
N ILE A 94 -8.87 7.70 -2.81
CA ILE A 94 -9.59 8.98 -2.75
C ILE A 94 -11.08 8.77 -3.04
N ARG A 95 -11.40 7.88 -3.98
CA ARG A 95 -12.79 7.61 -4.43
C ARG A 95 -13.59 6.74 -3.48
N GLY A 96 -12.94 5.89 -2.69
CA GLY A 96 -13.59 5.04 -1.68
C GLY A 96 -13.94 5.74 -0.37
N ARG A 97 -14.11 7.07 -0.37
CA ARG A 97 -14.36 7.89 0.83
C ARG A 97 -15.78 8.41 0.91
#